data_AF-A0A7X0CS20-F1
#
_entry.id   AF-A0A7X0CS20-F1
#
_cell.length_a   1.000
_cell.length_b   1.000
_cell.length_c   1.000
_cell.angle_alpha   90.00
_cell.angle_beta   90.00
_cell.angle_gamma   90.00
#
_symmetry.space_group_name_H-M   'P 1'
#
loop_
_entity.id
_entity.type
_entity.pdbx_description
1 polymer ?
#
loop_
_entity_poly.entity_id
_entity_poly.type
_entity_poly.pdbx_seq_one_letter_code
_entity_poly.pdbx_strand_id
1 'polypeptide(L)'
;MNEADHVWNLVTKKLADEASGDELSELNTLMQANPDLNDTLKQVFELWDNGKQQKVENESRSLYKKIQKQVKAASRDVVKK
;
A
#
# COMPACT_ATOMS: atom_id res chain seq x y z
N MET A 1 -8.15 27.40 -8.77
CA MET A 1 -7.74 26.15 -8.09
C MET A 1 -7.36 26.55 -6.67
N ASN A 2 -7.90 25.88 -5.66
CA ASN A 2 -7.59 26.21 -4.26
C ASN A 2 -6.19 25.68 -3.90
N GLU A 3 -5.52 26.29 -2.93
CA GLU A 3 -4.18 25.88 -2.47
C GLU A 3 -4.19 24.41 -1.98
N ALA A 4 -5.28 24.00 -1.33
CA ALA A 4 -5.49 22.61 -0.94
C ALA A 4 -5.53 21.66 -2.15
N ASP A 5 -6.19 22.05 -3.25
CA ASP A 5 -6.27 21.22 -4.47
C ASP A 5 -4.89 21.06 -5.10
N HIS A 6 -4.08 22.11 -5.08
CA HIS A 6 -2.72 22.10 -5.60
C HIS A 6 -1.81 21.18 -4.78
N VAL A 7 -1.86 21.28 -3.45
CA VAL A 7 -1.12 20.38 -2.55
C VAL A 7 -1.52 18.93 -2.81
N TRP A 8 -2.82 18.64 -2.91
CA TRP A 8 -3.28 17.27 -3.18
C TRP A 8 -2.84 16.75 -4.56
N ASN A 9 -2.77 17.62 -5.57
CA ASN A 9 -2.24 17.27 -6.89
C ASN A 9 -0.74 16.92 -6.84
N LEU A 10 0.07 17.64 -6.06
CA LEU A 10 1.48 17.30 -5.85
C LEU A 10 1.64 15.98 -5.08
N VAL A 11 0.79 15.76 -4.07
CA VAL A 11 0.76 14.53 -3.26
C VAL A 11 0.43 13.31 -4.13
N THR A 12 -0.61 13.38 -4.97
CA THR A 12 -0.98 12.25 -5.84
C THR A 12 0.12 11.93 -6.83
N LYS A 13 0.74 12.94 -7.46
CA LYS A 13 1.91 12.74 -8.33
C LYS A 13 3.08 12.09 -7.61
N LYS A 14 3.40 12.52 -6.38
CA LYS A 14 4.45 11.88 -5.56
C LYS A 14 4.13 10.41 -5.28
N LEU A 15 2.89 10.10 -4.92
CA LEU A 15 2.47 8.73 -4.59
C LEU A 15 2.51 7.79 -5.80
N ALA A 16 2.26 8.33 -6.99
CA ALA A 16 2.31 7.64 -8.28
C ALA A 16 3.72 7.57 -8.91
N ASP A 17 4.72 8.18 -8.28
CA ASP A 17 6.09 8.31 -8.82
C ASP A 17 6.17 9.16 -10.13
N GLU A 18 5.22 10.07 -10.31
CA GLU A 18 5.10 10.97 -11.48
C GLU A 18 5.54 12.41 -11.18
N ALA A 19 5.84 12.73 -9.92
CA ALA A 19 6.28 14.06 -9.53
C ALA A 19 7.73 14.31 -9.99
N SER A 20 7.95 15.46 -10.62
CA SER A 20 9.29 15.95 -10.93
C SER A 20 10.05 16.40 -9.68
N GLY A 21 11.37 16.57 -9.80
CA GLY A 21 12.21 17.06 -8.70
C GLY A 21 11.78 18.43 -8.17
N ASP A 22 11.36 19.33 -9.06
CA ASP A 22 10.89 20.66 -8.70
C ASP A 22 9.57 20.60 -7.94
N GLU A 23 8.62 19.77 -8.38
CA GLU A 23 7.33 19.54 -7.70
C GLU A 23 7.51 18.92 -6.31
N LEU A 24 8.49 18.03 -6.13
CA LEU A 24 8.83 17.48 -4.82
C LEU A 24 9.44 18.54 -3.90
N SER A 25 10.29 19.42 -4.44
CA SER A 25 10.87 20.54 -3.69
C SER A 25 9.79 21.53 -3.24
N GLU A 26 8.85 21.83 -4.14
CA GLU A 26 7.69 22.67 -3.85
C GLU A 26 6.82 22.06 -2.74
N LEU A 27 6.47 20.77 -2.87
CA LEU A 27 5.70 20.06 -1.85
C LEU A 27 6.39 20.08 -0.48
N ASN A 28 7.71 19.86 -0.44
CA ASN A 28 8.49 19.94 0.79
C ASN A 28 8.45 21.35 1.41
N THR A 29 8.53 22.39 0.58
CA THR A 29 8.45 23.79 1.05
C THR A 29 7.08 24.09 1.66
N LEU A 30 6.00 23.65 1.01
CA LEU A 30 4.63 23.81 1.50
C LEU A 30 4.39 23.05 2.82
N MET A 31 4.98 21.85 2.96
CA MET A 31 4.95 21.08 4.20
C MET A 31 5.74 21.77 5.32
N GLN A 32 6.91 22.34 5.03
CA GLN A 32 7.70 23.06 6.03
C GLN A 32 7.02 24.34 6.52
N ALA A 33 6.32 25.04 5.63
CA ALA A 33 5.58 26.24 5.97
C ALA A 33 4.33 25.97 6.82
N ASN A 34 3.78 24.74 6.78
CA ASN A 34 2.52 24.37 7.42
C ASN A 34 2.67 23.09 8.26
N PRO A 35 2.99 23.20 9.57
CA PRO A 35 3.20 22.03 10.44
C PRO A 35 2.04 21.03 10.48
N ASP A 36 0.80 21.51 10.53
CA ASP A 36 -0.39 20.65 10.57
C ASP A 36 -0.55 19.82 9.28
N LEU A 37 -0.23 20.44 8.14
CA LEU A 37 -0.22 19.78 6.84
C LEU A 37 0.90 18.74 6.77
N ASN A 38 2.09 19.08 7.28
CA ASN A 38 3.23 18.17 7.33
C ASN A 38 2.91 16.87 8.07
N ASP A 39 2.32 16.99 9.26
CA ASP A 39 1.98 15.82 10.08
C ASP A 39 0.90 14.96 9.42
N THR A 40 -0.08 15.59 8.77
CA THR A 40 -1.12 14.89 8.00
C THR A 40 -0.51 14.13 6.82
N LEU A 41 0.32 14.79 6.01
CA LEU A 41 0.89 14.17 4.81
C LEU A 41 1.93 13.09 5.13
N LYS A 42 2.67 13.22 6.24
CA LYS A 42 3.53 12.14 6.73
C LYS A 42 2.74 10.85 7.01
N GLN A 43 1.60 10.96 7.69
CA GLN A 43 0.73 9.80 7.96
C GLN A 43 0.20 9.18 6.66
N VAL A 44 -0.18 10.00 5.68
CA VAL A 44 -0.63 9.52 4.36
C VAL A 44 0.48 8.74 3.64
N PHE A 45 1.71 9.28 3.62
CA PHE A 45 2.86 8.62 2.99
C PHE A 45 3.22 7.31 3.70
N GLU A 46 3.25 7.33 5.03
CA GLU A 46 3.52 6.14 5.83
C GLU A 46 2.48 5.05 5.57
N LEU A 47 1.19 5.39 5.54
CA LEU A 47 0.12 4.45 5.23
C LEU A 47 0.28 3.84 3.83
N TRP A 48 0.59 4.67 2.83
CA TRP A 48 0.78 4.21 1.45
C TRP A 48 1.97 3.27 1.33
N ASP A 49 3.09 3.60 1.97
CA ASP A 49 4.30 2.79 1.92
C ASP A 49 4.15 1.49 2.73
N ASN A 50 3.45 1.51 3.86
CA ASN A 50 3.11 0.32 4.64
C ASN A 50 2.18 -0.63 3.86
N GLY A 51 1.25 -0.09 3.06
CA GLY A 51 0.41 -0.89 2.16
C GLY A 51 1.23 -1.65 1.09
N LYS A 52 2.34 -1.06 0.62
CA LYS A 52 3.27 -1.75 -0.29
C LYS A 52 4.07 -2.85 0.41
N GLN A 53 4.26 -2.75 1.72
CA GLN A 53 5.02 -3.71 2.53
C GLN A 53 4.21 -4.89 3.06
N GLN A 54 2.89 -4.97 2.78
CA GLN A 54 2.12 -6.18 3.05
C GLN A 54 2.47 -7.29 2.06
N LYS A 55 3.72 -7.78 2.15
CA LYS A 55 4.14 -9.05 1.58
C LYS A 55 3.30 -10.14 2.22
N VAL A 56 2.32 -10.63 1.47
CA VAL A 56 1.64 -11.91 1.72
C VAL A 56 2.66 -13.03 1.44
N GLU A 57 3.70 -13.12 2.26
CA GLU A 57 4.77 -14.08 2.07
C GLU A 57 4.63 -15.18 3.14
N ASN A 58 4.41 -16.41 2.66
CA ASN A 58 4.30 -17.71 3.34
C ASN A 58 2.94 -18.26 3.81
N GLU A 59 2.04 -17.48 4.41
CA GLU A 59 0.83 -18.11 5.00
C GLU A 59 -0.10 -18.72 3.94
N SER A 60 -0.38 -17.99 2.85
CA SER A 60 -1.27 -18.42 1.77
C SER A 60 -0.81 -19.72 1.10
N ARG A 61 0.50 -19.90 0.92
CA ARG A 61 1.06 -21.12 0.31
C ARG A 61 0.97 -22.32 1.26
N SER A 62 1.13 -22.09 2.56
CA SER A 62 0.99 -23.13 3.59
C SER A 62 -0.47 -23.57 3.73
N LEU A 63 -1.42 -22.63 3.70
CA LEU A 63 -2.85 -22.89 3.75
C LEU A 63 -3.32 -23.64 2.50
N TYR A 64 -2.87 -23.21 1.31
CA TYR A 64 -3.16 -23.91 0.06
C TYR A 64 -2.68 -25.37 0.08
N LYS A 65 -1.46 -25.63 0.56
CA LYS A 65 -0.95 -27.01 0.72
C LYS A 65 -1.76 -27.84 1.72
N LYS A 66 -2.23 -27.24 2.82
CA LYS A 66 -3.10 -27.92 3.81
C LYS A 66 -4.44 -28.31 3.17
N ILE A 67 -5.08 -27.38 2.46
CA ILE A 67 -6.36 -27.61 1.77
C ILE A 67 -6.20 -28.71 0.71
N GLN A 68 -5.16 -28.64 -0.13
CA GLN A 68 -4.90 -29.69 -1.12
C GLN A 68 -4.71 -31.08 -0.50
N LYS A 69 -4.03 -31.19 0.66
CA LYS A 69 -3.88 -32.45 1.38
C LYS A 69 -5.23 -32.99 1.87
N GLN A 70 -6.07 -32.13 2.45
CA GLN A 70 -7.39 -32.53 2.95
C GLN A 70 -8.32 -32.99 1.82
N VAL A 71 -8.35 -32.27 0.69
CA VAL A 71 -9.13 -32.68 -0.49
C VAL A 71 -8.67 -34.04 -1.00
N LYS A 72 -7.36 -34.26 -1.16
CA LYS A 72 -6.83 -35.56 -1.62
C LYS A 72 -7.04 -36.72 -0.64
N ALA A 73 -7.17 -36.44 0.66
CA ALA A 73 -7.49 -37.44 1.67
C ALA A 73 -8.97 -37.81 1.59
N ALA A 74 -9.86 -36.81 1.60
CA ALA A 74 -11.31 -37.00 1.48
C ALA A 74 -11.71 -37.74 0.20
N SER A 75 -11.08 -37.44 -0.94
CA SER A 75 -11.36 -38.15 -2.21
C SER A 75 -10.89 -39.61 -2.20
N ARG A 76 -9.96 -39.99 -1.32
CA ARG A 76 -9.44 -41.38 -1.23
C ARG A 76 -10.34 -42.28 -0.40
N ASP A 77 -11.07 -41.72 0.56
CA ASP A 77 -11.99 -42.47 1.43
C ASP A 77 -13.34 -42.77 0.74
N VAL A 78 -13.73 -41.98 -0.26
CA VAL A 78 -14.95 -42.24 -1.07
C VAL A 78 -14.78 -43.41 -2.04
N VAL A 79 -13.55 -43.73 -2.47
CA VAL A 79 -13.28 -44.80 -3.45
C VAL A 79 -13.11 -46.18 -2.81
N LYS A 80 -12.96 -46.26 -1.48
CA LYS A 80 -12.75 -47.51 -0.73
C LYS A 80 -14.02 -48.10 -0.09
N LYS A 81 -15.20 -47.57 -0.41
CA LYS A 81 -16.46 -48.00 0.19
C LYS A 81 -17.36 -48.74 -0.79
#